data_AF-A0A814P4W6-F1
#
_entry.id   AF-A0A814P4W6-F1
#
_cell.length_a   1.000
_cell.length_b   1.000
_cell.length_c   1.000
_cell.angle_alpha   90.00
_cell.angle_beta   90.00
_cell.angle_gamma   90.00
#
_symmetry.space_group_name_H-M   'P 1'
#
loop_
_entity.id
_entity.type
_entity.pdbx_description
1 polymer ?
#
loop_
_entity_poly.entity_id
_entity_poly.type
_entity_poly.pdbx_seq_one_letter_code
_entity_poly.pdbx_strand_id
1 'polypeptide(L)'
;MVNVWKRKPSSYSSSYFNRSIHIFFSSNFTRAIFVRHSFERLASAYIDKIASLKNESFSLYESVRRVICRKYSLFYLTIAERRFYRIHKRIPNTVKESCQQIVTKFEHFIRYVMSNSLHDDVHWLPYSKLCHVCAFKYNFIEKCETMKEDIQRFKSYLGLKSINLNDEKYFSTGKTKEYYKSLYSNLHNELICYLKYFYEDDFKLFDYRLEDYLTNERTIQCSSSHKQTFRKKI
;
A
#
# COMPACT_ATOMS: atom_id res chain seq x y z
N MET A 1 -18.57 -19.38 19.21
CA MET A 1 -17.29 -19.77 19.83
C MET A 1 -16.37 -20.26 18.72
N VAL A 2 -15.35 -19.49 18.34
CA VAL A 2 -14.41 -19.88 17.27
C VAL A 2 -13.00 -19.92 17.87
N ASN A 3 -12.37 -21.08 17.80
CA ASN A 3 -11.08 -21.39 18.39
C ASN A 3 -9.95 -20.58 17.75
N VAL A 4 -9.24 -19.82 18.59
CA VAL A 4 -8.04 -19.06 18.24
C VAL A 4 -6.84 -20.01 18.22
N TRP A 5 -6.24 -20.19 17.05
CA TRP A 5 -4.99 -20.91 16.87
C TRP A 5 -3.85 -20.15 17.59
N LYS A 6 -3.38 -20.68 18.72
CA LYS A 6 -2.18 -20.21 19.41
C LYS A 6 -0.93 -20.70 18.65
N ARG A 7 -0.29 -19.83 17.86
CA ARG A 7 1.10 -20.07 17.41
C ARG A 7 2.07 -19.64 18.52
N LYS A 8 2.95 -20.54 18.94
CA LYS A 8 4.05 -20.25 19.89
C LYS A 8 5.10 -19.32 19.23
N PRO A 9 5.64 -18.30 19.93
CA PRO A 9 6.76 -17.52 19.42
C PRO A 9 8.04 -18.38 19.40
N SER A 10 8.85 -18.22 18.35
CA SER A 10 10.16 -18.85 18.22
C SER A 10 11.17 -18.25 19.21
N SER A 11 12.07 -19.10 19.68
CA SER A 11 13.06 -18.85 20.74
C SER A 11 14.17 -17.89 20.29
N TYR A 12 14.12 -16.65 20.77
CA TYR A 12 15.28 -15.76 20.86
C TYR A 12 15.35 -15.14 22.27
N SER A 13 16.56 -15.17 22.84
CA SER A 13 17.03 -14.72 24.18
C SER A 13 16.08 -13.87 25.06
N SER A 14 15.79 -14.36 26.28
CA SER A 14 14.60 -13.99 27.07
C SER A 14 14.77 -12.93 28.17
N SER A 15 15.92 -12.30 28.38
CA SER A 15 16.07 -11.38 29.53
C SER A 15 15.83 -9.90 29.21
N TYR A 16 16.26 -9.41 28.03
CA TYR A 16 16.06 -8.01 27.63
C TYR A 16 14.79 -7.77 26.79
N PHE A 17 14.19 -8.82 26.23
CA PHE A 17 13.01 -8.74 25.36
C PHE A 17 11.67 -8.72 26.13
N ASN A 18 11.66 -9.22 27.37
CA ASN A 18 10.43 -9.45 28.13
C ASN A 18 9.79 -8.17 28.69
N ARG A 19 10.58 -7.15 29.06
CA ARG A 19 10.03 -5.91 29.64
C ARG A 19 9.31 -5.05 28.60
N SER A 20 9.83 -5.02 27.37
CA SER A 20 9.28 -4.22 26.26
C SER A 20 7.96 -4.78 25.72
N ILE A 21 7.79 -6.11 25.66
CA ILE A 21 6.53 -6.75 25.23
C ILE A 21 5.41 -6.51 26.23
N HIS A 22 5.69 -6.58 27.54
CA HIS A 22 4.67 -6.34 28.57
C HIS A 22 4.11 -4.92 28.52
N ILE A 23 4.94 -3.90 28.23
CA ILE A 23 4.47 -2.53 28.00
C ILE A 23 3.63 -2.49 26.71
N PHE A 24 4.12 -3.11 25.63
CA PHE A 24 3.47 -3.11 24.32
C PHE A 24 2.05 -3.70 24.36
N PHE A 25 1.81 -4.77 25.13
CA PHE A 25 0.50 -5.41 25.31
C PHE A 25 -0.25 -5.01 26.59
N SER A 26 0.26 -4.05 27.37
CA SER A 26 -0.39 -3.59 28.61
C SER A 26 -1.75 -2.94 28.35
N SER A 27 -2.77 -3.27 29.15
CA SER A 27 -4.09 -2.61 29.07
C SER A 27 -4.09 -1.14 29.49
N ASN A 28 -2.99 -0.63 30.06
CA ASN A 28 -2.93 0.69 30.70
C ASN A 28 -2.64 1.85 29.74
N PHE A 29 -2.61 1.58 28.42
CA PHE A 29 -2.39 2.60 27.40
C PHE A 29 -3.61 2.74 26.50
N THR A 30 -4.02 3.98 26.27
CA THR A 30 -4.93 4.33 25.18
C THR A 30 -4.20 4.14 23.86
N ARG A 31 -4.72 3.26 23.00
CA ARG A 31 -4.15 2.98 21.68
C ARG A 31 -5.04 3.55 20.59
N ALA A 32 -4.44 4.29 19.68
CA ALA A 32 -5.08 4.76 18.46
C ALA A 32 -4.30 4.24 17.24
N ILE A 33 -5.01 3.92 16.16
CA ILE A 33 -4.43 3.71 14.84
C ILE A 33 -5.12 4.66 13.86
N PHE A 34 -4.33 5.32 13.02
CA PHE A 34 -4.82 6.12 11.91
C PHE A 34 -4.69 5.30 10.64
N VAL A 35 -5.82 5.09 9.97
CA VAL A 35 -5.91 4.28 8.76
C VAL A 35 -6.39 5.13 7.61
N ARG A 36 -6.06 4.69 6.40
CA ARG A 36 -6.38 5.37 5.15
C ARG A 36 -6.89 4.32 4.19
N HIS A 37 -7.83 4.69 3.32
CA HIS A 37 -8.30 3.77 2.29
C HIS A 37 -7.11 3.19 1.51
N SER A 38 -7.05 1.86 1.35
CA SER A 38 -5.84 1.21 0.82
C SER A 38 -5.49 1.70 -0.60
N PHE A 39 -6.49 2.03 -1.42
CA PHE A 39 -6.26 2.62 -2.74
C PHE A 39 -5.71 4.06 -2.66
N GLU A 40 -6.10 4.86 -1.66
CA GLU A 40 -5.52 6.18 -1.51
C GLU A 40 -4.07 6.10 -1.05
N ARG A 41 -3.80 5.22 -0.08
CA ARG A 41 -2.44 4.98 0.42
C ARG A 41 -1.53 4.50 -0.71
N LEU A 42 -2.01 3.58 -1.55
CA LEU A 42 -1.26 3.08 -2.69
C LEU A 42 -1.00 4.15 -3.75
N ALA A 43 -2.00 4.96 -4.08
CA ALA A 43 -1.87 6.04 -5.06
C ALA A 43 -0.93 7.14 -4.55
N SER A 44 -1.03 7.50 -3.28
CA SER A 44 -0.13 8.45 -2.61
C SER A 44 1.31 7.93 -2.61
N ALA A 45 1.52 6.65 -2.27
CA ALA A 45 2.84 6.01 -2.30
C ALA A 45 3.42 5.99 -3.71
N TYR A 46 2.61 5.66 -4.72
CA TYR A 46 3.04 5.69 -6.12
C TYR A 46 3.59 7.06 -6.53
N ILE A 47 2.82 8.13 -6.28
CA ILE A 47 3.21 9.48 -6.70
C ILE A 47 4.51 9.90 -6.00
N ASP A 48 4.55 9.76 -4.68
CA ASP A 48 5.65 10.23 -3.84
C ASP A 48 6.95 9.44 -4.11
N LYS A 49 6.83 8.12 -4.27
CA LYS A 49 7.98 7.21 -4.16
C LYS A 49 8.42 6.60 -5.48
N ILE A 50 7.53 6.51 -6.46
CA ILE A 50 7.78 5.81 -7.72
C ILE A 50 7.74 6.79 -8.89
N ALA A 51 6.63 7.52 -9.05
CA ALA A 51 6.40 8.41 -10.18
C ALA A 51 7.22 9.70 -10.09
N SER A 52 7.47 10.21 -8.87
CA SER A 52 8.38 11.32 -8.66
C SER A 52 9.81 10.85 -8.85
N LEU A 53 10.37 11.12 -10.03
CA LEU A 53 11.77 10.87 -10.37
C LEU A 53 12.60 12.09 -9.98
N LYS A 54 12.51 12.51 -8.71
CA LYS A 54 13.43 13.53 -8.18
C LYS A 54 14.86 13.03 -8.38
N ASN A 55 15.78 13.95 -8.71
CA ASN A 55 17.20 13.71 -8.98
C ASN A 55 17.99 13.24 -7.73
N GLU A 56 17.41 12.38 -6.91
CA GLU A 56 18.10 11.71 -5.82
C GLU A 56 18.57 10.36 -6.34
N SER A 57 19.82 10.33 -6.80
CA SER A 57 20.56 9.15 -7.23
C SER A 57 20.62 8.02 -6.18
N PHE A 58 20.06 8.24 -4.98
CA PHE A 58 19.99 7.33 -3.84
C PHE A 58 18.57 7.18 -3.27
N SER A 59 17.52 7.36 -4.08
CA SER A 59 16.16 7.07 -3.65
C SER A 59 16.06 5.61 -3.15
N LEU A 60 15.56 5.42 -1.92
CA LEU A 60 15.25 4.10 -1.33
C LEU A 60 14.43 3.20 -2.27
N TYR A 61 13.69 3.79 -3.20
CA TYR A 61 12.78 3.12 -4.11
C TYR A 61 13.38 2.85 -5.50
N GLU A 62 14.66 3.15 -5.72
CA GLU A 62 15.33 2.89 -7.00
C GLU A 62 15.38 1.38 -7.33
N SER A 63 15.55 0.51 -6.34
CA SER A 63 15.47 -0.95 -6.56
C SER A 63 14.09 -1.37 -7.06
N VAL A 64 13.02 -0.79 -6.51
CA VAL A 64 11.63 -1.02 -6.94
C VAL A 64 11.45 -0.56 -8.38
N ARG A 65 11.89 0.66 -8.73
CA ARG A 65 11.85 1.19 -10.10
C ARG A 65 12.60 0.29 -11.08
N ARG A 66 13.76 -0.24 -10.71
CA ARG A 66 14.54 -1.18 -11.54
C ARG A 66 13.83 -2.50 -11.76
N VAL A 67 13.20 -3.07 -10.73
CA VAL A 67 12.43 -4.31 -10.85
C VAL A 67 11.23 -4.08 -11.77
N ILE A 68 10.49 -2.98 -11.59
CA ILE A 68 9.38 -2.58 -12.46
C ILE A 68 9.89 -2.43 -13.89
N CYS A 69 10.93 -1.63 -14.13
CA CYS A 69 11.46 -1.44 -15.47
C CYS A 69 11.85 -2.79 -16.08
N ARG A 70 12.69 -3.58 -15.42
CA ARG A 70 13.16 -4.87 -15.96
C ARG A 70 12.02 -5.83 -16.31
N LYS A 71 11.01 -5.93 -15.44
CA LYS A 71 9.85 -6.82 -15.64
C LYS A 71 9.01 -6.37 -16.83
N TYR A 72 8.72 -5.08 -16.93
CA TYR A 72 7.79 -4.57 -17.92
C TYR A 72 8.44 -4.16 -19.25
N SER A 73 9.74 -3.86 -19.27
CA SER A 73 10.53 -3.59 -20.50
C SER A 73 10.40 -4.69 -21.54
N LEU A 74 10.27 -5.96 -21.13
CA LEU A 74 10.15 -7.08 -22.06
C LEU A 74 8.88 -7.00 -22.94
N PHE A 75 7.82 -6.35 -22.45
CA PHE A 75 6.59 -6.15 -23.24
C PHE A 75 6.78 -5.13 -24.36
N TYR A 76 7.70 -4.19 -24.20
CA TYR A 76 7.95 -3.10 -25.15
C TYR A 76 9.07 -3.40 -26.16
N LEU A 77 9.67 -4.59 -26.11
CA LEU A 77 10.70 -5.00 -27.08
C LEU A 77 10.08 -5.23 -28.46
N THR A 78 10.65 -4.57 -29.47
CA THR A 78 10.44 -4.88 -30.89
C THR A 78 10.91 -6.31 -31.22
N ILE A 79 10.54 -6.82 -32.40
CA ILE A 79 10.97 -8.15 -32.85
C ILE A 79 12.50 -8.28 -32.86
N ALA A 80 13.21 -7.26 -33.37
CA ALA A 80 14.67 -7.22 -33.39
C ALA A 80 15.27 -7.22 -31.98
N GLU A 81 14.72 -6.41 -31.08
CA GLU A 81 15.16 -6.33 -29.68
C GLU A 81 14.87 -7.60 -28.89
N ARG A 82 13.79 -8.32 -29.20
CA ARG A 82 13.53 -9.66 -28.63
C ARG A 82 14.58 -10.66 -29.05
N ARG A 83 15.00 -10.64 -30.33
CA ARG A 83 16.11 -11.48 -30.80
C ARG A 83 17.40 -11.14 -30.07
N PHE A 84 17.71 -9.86 -29.92
CA PHE A 84 18.86 -9.39 -29.14
C PHE A 84 18.80 -9.88 -27.69
N TYR A 85 17.67 -9.71 -27.01
CA TYR A 85 17.47 -10.17 -25.62
C TYR A 85 17.63 -11.69 -25.51
N ARG A 86 17.13 -12.49 -26.47
CA ARG A 86 17.29 -13.95 -26.46
C ARG A 86 18.75 -14.38 -26.53
N ILE A 87 19.57 -13.70 -27.34
CA ILE A 87 21.00 -13.99 -27.55
C ILE A 87 21.83 -13.50 -26.37
N HIS A 88 21.66 -12.23 -25.97
CA HIS A 88 22.55 -11.58 -25.02
C HIS A 88 22.03 -11.58 -23.58
N LYS A 89 20.77 -12.00 -23.36
CA LYS A 89 20.09 -12.01 -22.04
C LYS A 89 20.12 -10.66 -21.31
N ARG A 90 20.26 -9.55 -22.05
CA ARG A 90 20.31 -8.17 -21.54
C ARG A 90 19.30 -7.29 -22.26
N ILE A 91 18.73 -6.33 -21.53
CA ILE A 91 17.78 -5.35 -22.09
C ILE A 91 18.56 -4.36 -22.98
N PRO A 92 18.11 -4.07 -24.22
CA PRO A 92 18.70 -3.04 -25.07
C PRO A 92 18.73 -1.66 -24.41
N ASN A 93 19.74 -0.85 -24.75
CA ASN A 93 19.88 0.51 -24.20
C ASN A 93 18.69 1.42 -24.58
N THR A 94 18.16 1.28 -25.79
CA THR A 94 16.94 1.95 -26.27
C THR A 94 15.76 1.77 -25.32
N VAL A 95 15.54 0.54 -24.85
CA VAL A 95 14.47 0.25 -23.88
C VAL A 95 14.84 0.74 -22.48
N LYS A 96 16.12 0.76 -22.12
CA LYS A 96 16.57 1.35 -20.85
C LYS A 96 16.27 2.85 -20.78
N GLU A 97 16.38 3.58 -21.89
CA GLU A 97 15.99 4.99 -21.98
C GLU A 97 14.47 5.18 -21.79
N SER A 98 13.67 4.19 -22.21
CA SER A 98 12.21 4.18 -21.95
C SER A 98 11.83 3.82 -20.51
N CYS A 99 12.78 3.43 -19.64
CA CYS A 99 12.49 2.99 -18.26
C CYS A 99 11.68 4.02 -17.48
N GLN A 100 11.96 5.32 -17.67
CA GLN A 100 11.23 6.39 -17.01
C GLN A 100 9.73 6.28 -17.29
N GLN A 101 9.33 6.16 -18.56
CA GLN A 101 7.93 6.03 -18.95
C GLN A 101 7.31 4.72 -18.45
N ILE A 102 8.07 3.63 -18.44
CA ILE A 102 7.61 2.32 -17.95
C ILE A 102 7.33 2.37 -16.44
N VAL A 103 8.23 2.96 -15.66
CA VAL A 103 8.12 3.04 -14.20
C VAL A 103 7.00 4.00 -13.77
N THR A 104 6.75 5.05 -14.55
CA THR A 104 5.67 6.02 -14.31
C THR A 104 4.31 5.55 -14.86
N LYS A 105 4.13 4.25 -15.14
CA LYS A 105 2.78 3.68 -15.34
C LYS A 105 2.27 3.11 -14.04
N PHE A 106 1.15 3.66 -13.55
CA PHE A 106 0.54 3.23 -12.30
C PHE A 106 0.15 1.74 -12.31
N GLU A 107 -0.33 1.23 -13.45
CA GLU A 107 -0.63 -0.20 -13.62
C GLU A 107 0.58 -1.10 -13.30
N HIS A 108 1.77 -0.74 -13.80
CA HIS A 108 2.97 -1.55 -13.57
C HIS A 108 3.34 -1.58 -12.08
N PHE A 109 3.16 -0.45 -11.39
CA PHE A 109 3.36 -0.36 -9.94
C PHE A 109 2.35 -1.23 -9.17
N ILE A 110 1.05 -1.16 -9.50
CA ILE A 110 0.03 -2.01 -8.86
C ILE A 110 0.36 -3.49 -9.01
N ARG A 111 0.70 -3.90 -10.23
CA ARG A 111 1.06 -5.30 -10.51
C ARG A 111 2.35 -5.70 -9.80
N TYR A 112 3.31 -4.79 -9.66
CA TYR A 112 4.51 -5.01 -8.87
C TYR A 112 4.16 -5.30 -7.40
N VAL A 113 3.37 -4.43 -6.78
CA VAL A 113 2.93 -4.55 -5.38
C VAL A 113 2.23 -5.88 -5.12
N MET A 114 1.38 -6.33 -6.03
CA MET A 114 0.68 -7.61 -5.89
C MET A 114 1.56 -8.83 -6.21
N SER A 115 2.75 -8.68 -6.80
CA SER A 115 3.50 -9.80 -7.38
C SER A 115 4.49 -10.51 -6.46
N ASN A 116 4.23 -10.62 -5.15
CA ASN A 116 5.16 -11.23 -4.17
C ASN A 116 6.60 -10.76 -4.38
N SER A 117 6.77 -9.44 -4.56
CA SER A 117 8.06 -8.83 -4.87
C SER A 117 8.93 -8.74 -3.63
N LEU A 118 10.26 -8.71 -3.83
CA LEU A 118 11.27 -8.70 -2.77
C LEU A 118 11.20 -7.51 -1.79
N HIS A 119 10.34 -6.52 -2.06
CA HIS A 119 10.26 -5.29 -1.26
C HIS A 119 8.86 -5.10 -0.69
N ASP A 120 8.68 -5.69 0.47
CA ASP A 120 7.62 -5.35 1.42
C ASP A 120 7.89 -3.94 1.97
N ASP A 121 6.91 -3.05 1.83
CA ASP A 121 7.02 -1.67 2.31
C ASP A 121 5.70 -1.25 2.95
N VAL A 122 5.81 -0.54 4.07
CA VAL A 122 4.68 -0.14 4.93
C VAL A 122 3.64 0.73 4.20
N HIS A 123 4.01 1.40 3.11
CA HIS A 123 3.13 2.31 2.37
C HIS A 123 2.20 1.56 1.40
N TRP A 124 2.54 0.35 0.95
CA TRP A 124 1.68 -0.45 0.07
C TRP A 124 1.34 -1.84 0.60
N LEU A 125 1.98 -2.33 1.66
CA LEU A 125 1.56 -3.57 2.31
C LEU A 125 0.19 -3.42 2.97
N PRO A 126 -0.75 -4.37 2.81
CA PRO A 126 -2.00 -4.37 3.56
C PRO A 126 -1.74 -4.20 5.06
N TYR A 127 -2.51 -3.36 5.74
CA TYR A 127 -2.42 -3.16 7.20
C TYR A 127 -2.55 -4.48 7.95
N SER A 128 -3.41 -5.38 7.48
CA SER A 128 -3.57 -6.75 7.98
C SER A 128 -2.27 -7.59 7.96
N LYS A 129 -1.30 -7.22 7.11
CA LYS A 129 0.03 -7.84 7.03
C LYS A 129 1.11 -7.05 7.77
N LEU A 130 0.83 -5.81 8.19
CA LEU A 130 1.77 -5.03 8.99
C LEU A 130 1.84 -5.61 10.40
N CYS A 131 3.05 -5.68 10.94
CA CYS A 131 3.32 -6.29 12.24
C CYS A 131 2.38 -5.73 13.32
N HIS A 132 1.71 -6.65 14.01
CA HIS A 132 0.88 -6.42 15.19
C HIS A 132 -0.41 -5.59 15.01
N VAL A 133 -0.77 -5.12 13.81
CA VAL A 133 -2.02 -4.36 13.62
C VAL A 133 -3.24 -5.17 14.11
N CYS A 134 -3.37 -6.43 13.68
CA CYS A 134 -4.48 -7.28 14.14
C CYS A 134 -4.29 -7.84 15.55
N ALA A 135 -3.10 -7.70 16.16
CA ALA A 135 -2.81 -8.22 17.50
C ALA A 135 -3.23 -7.26 18.62
N PHE A 136 -3.57 -6.02 18.28
CA PHE A 136 -3.91 -4.99 19.24
C PHE A 136 -5.41 -4.71 19.32
N LYS A 137 -5.85 -4.42 20.55
CA LYS A 137 -7.13 -3.79 20.81
C LYS A 137 -6.92 -2.29 20.82
N TYR A 138 -7.42 -1.61 19.80
CA TYR A 138 -7.38 -0.15 19.72
C TYR A 138 -8.60 0.43 20.43
N ASN A 139 -8.38 1.50 21.17
CA ASN A 139 -9.46 2.34 21.70
C ASN A 139 -10.05 3.21 20.59
N PHE A 140 -9.21 3.61 19.63
CA PHE A 140 -9.56 4.50 18.52
C PHE A 140 -9.00 3.95 17.20
N ILE A 141 -9.86 3.88 16.18
CA ILE A 141 -9.49 3.58 14.80
C ILE A 141 -9.96 4.78 13.98
N GLU A 142 -9.05 5.71 13.74
CA GLU A 142 -9.35 6.98 13.10
C GLU A 142 -9.02 6.93 11.61
N LYS A 143 -9.80 7.66 10.80
CA LYS A 143 -9.65 7.65 9.34
C LYS A 143 -8.92 8.90 8.89
N CYS A 144 -7.94 8.77 8.00
CA CYS A 144 -7.21 9.89 7.43
C CYS A 144 -8.15 10.87 6.70
N GLU A 145 -9.26 10.35 6.17
CA GLU A 145 -10.31 11.12 5.50
C GLU A 145 -11.07 12.08 6.45
N THR A 146 -11.09 11.79 7.76
CA THR A 146 -11.74 12.58 8.82
C THR A 146 -10.75 13.03 9.89
N MET A 147 -9.45 13.05 9.55
CA MET A 147 -8.36 13.22 10.51
C MET A 147 -8.46 14.52 11.31
N LYS A 148 -8.98 15.60 10.70
CA LYS A 148 -9.10 16.89 11.37
C LYS A 148 -10.11 16.82 12.52
N GLU A 149 -11.28 16.24 12.26
CA GLU A 149 -12.35 16.03 13.22
C GLU A 149 -11.94 14.99 14.27
N ASP A 150 -11.29 13.91 13.84
CA ASP A 150 -10.89 12.79 14.69
C ASP A 150 -9.80 13.20 15.69
N ILE A 151 -8.81 13.99 15.27
CA ILE A 151 -7.79 14.49 16.22
C ILE A 151 -8.42 15.46 17.23
N GLN A 152 -9.42 16.27 16.86
CA GLN A 152 -10.13 17.10 17.82
C GLN A 152 -10.87 16.28 18.88
N ARG A 153 -11.55 15.21 18.48
CA ARG A 153 -12.20 14.27 19.41
C ARG A 153 -11.18 13.57 20.31
N PHE A 154 -10.09 13.10 19.73
CA PHE A 154 -9.01 12.42 20.45
C PHE A 154 -8.35 13.34 21.49
N LYS A 155 -8.14 14.62 21.14
CA LYS A 155 -7.64 15.66 22.05
C LYS A 155 -8.57 15.84 23.26
N SER A 156 -9.88 15.96 23.01
CA SER A 156 -10.89 16.09 24.06
C SER A 156 -10.91 14.87 24.99
N TYR A 157 -10.82 13.66 24.43
CA TYR A 157 -10.78 12.41 25.19
C TYR A 157 -9.57 12.33 26.13
N LEU A 158 -8.40 12.78 25.68
CA LEU A 158 -7.18 12.77 26.48
C LEU A 158 -7.06 13.97 27.43
N GLY A 159 -8.02 14.90 27.45
CA GLY A 159 -7.96 16.11 28.27
C GLY A 159 -6.79 17.06 27.90
N LEU A 160 -6.25 16.94 26.68
CA LEU A 160 -5.09 17.71 26.24
C LEU A 160 -5.54 19.14 25.89
N LYS A 161 -5.14 20.13 26.69
CA LYS A 161 -5.53 21.55 26.45
C LYS A 161 -4.63 22.28 25.44
N SER A 162 -3.37 21.87 25.28
CA SER A 162 -2.30 22.69 24.69
C SER A 162 -1.93 22.44 23.22
N ILE A 163 -2.53 21.47 22.51
CA ILE A 163 -2.19 21.21 21.10
C ILE A 163 -3.06 22.08 20.18
N ASN A 164 -2.46 23.06 19.49
CA ASN A 164 -3.12 23.82 18.43
C ASN A 164 -3.05 23.03 17.11
N LEU A 165 -4.20 22.52 16.65
CA LEU A 165 -4.34 21.71 15.45
C LEU A 165 -4.75 22.54 14.22
N ASN A 166 -4.84 23.86 14.34
CA ASN A 166 -5.19 24.73 13.19
C ASN A 166 -4.01 24.94 12.24
N ASP A 167 -2.84 24.40 12.56
CA ASP A 167 -1.66 24.50 11.71
C ASP A 167 -1.75 23.44 10.60
N GLU A 168 -2.02 23.89 9.37
CA GLU A 168 -2.17 23.03 8.19
C GLU A 168 -0.94 22.15 7.94
N LYS A 169 0.23 22.52 8.48
CA LYS A 169 1.46 21.71 8.40
C LYS A 169 1.33 20.30 8.99
N TYR A 170 0.36 20.07 9.88
CA TYR A 170 0.13 18.77 10.50
C TYR A 170 -0.70 17.81 9.63
N PHE A 171 -1.32 18.31 8.57
CA PHE A 171 -2.13 17.51 7.66
C PHE A 171 -1.38 17.26 6.36
N SER A 172 -1.40 16.01 5.88
CA SER A 172 -0.67 15.62 4.68
C SER A 172 -1.14 16.42 3.45
N THR A 173 -0.20 17.09 2.78
CA THR A 173 -0.39 17.86 1.53
C THR A 173 -0.48 16.97 0.29
N GLY A 174 -1.04 15.77 0.44
CA GLY A 174 -1.21 14.83 -0.65
C GLY A 174 -2.03 15.42 -1.80
N LYS A 175 -2.06 14.71 -2.95
CA LYS A 175 -2.97 15.08 -4.03
C LYS A 175 -4.42 14.92 -3.59
N THR A 176 -5.33 15.58 -4.31
CA THR A 176 -6.76 15.50 -4.04
C THR A 176 -7.29 14.08 -4.26
N LYS A 177 -8.40 13.74 -3.58
CA LYS A 177 -9.06 12.43 -3.75
C LYS A 177 -9.43 12.17 -5.21
N GLU A 178 -9.85 13.21 -5.93
CA GLU A 178 -10.21 13.18 -7.34
C GLU A 178 -9.01 12.83 -8.22
N TYR A 179 -7.83 13.38 -7.90
CA TYR A 179 -6.60 13.00 -8.59
C TYR A 179 -6.27 11.53 -8.36
N TYR A 180 -6.41 11.02 -7.13
CA TYR A 180 -6.17 9.59 -6.88
C TYR A 180 -7.18 8.69 -7.61
N LYS A 181 -8.46 9.07 -7.68
CA LYS A 181 -9.48 8.36 -8.47
C LYS A 181 -9.10 8.26 -9.95
N SER A 182 -8.54 9.33 -10.52
CA SER A 182 -8.14 9.35 -11.95
C SER A 182 -7.01 8.38 -12.29
N LEU A 183 -6.17 8.00 -11.31
CA LEU A 183 -5.17 6.96 -11.52
C LEU A 183 -5.82 5.58 -11.72
N TYR A 184 -6.93 5.31 -11.05
CA TYR A 184 -7.66 4.03 -11.16
C TYR A 184 -8.58 3.97 -12.37
N SER A 185 -9.05 5.11 -12.89
CA SER A 185 -10.03 5.15 -13.99
C SER A 185 -9.54 4.45 -15.27
N ASN A 186 -8.23 4.48 -15.53
CA ASN A 186 -7.62 3.90 -16.74
C ASN A 186 -7.22 2.42 -16.60
N LEU A 187 -7.36 1.82 -15.42
CA LEU A 187 -6.97 0.42 -15.19
C LEU A 187 -8.03 -0.54 -15.71
N HIS A 188 -7.68 -1.77 -16.07
CA HIS A 188 -8.67 -2.79 -16.42
C HIS A 188 -9.49 -3.25 -15.19
N ASN A 189 -10.79 -3.54 -15.36
CA ASN A 189 -11.68 -3.99 -14.27
C ASN A 189 -11.10 -5.21 -13.53
N GLU A 190 -10.51 -6.16 -14.28
CA GLU A 190 -9.87 -7.33 -13.71
C GLU A 190 -8.76 -6.96 -12.71
N LEU A 191 -7.91 -6.00 -13.06
CA LEU A 191 -6.80 -5.55 -12.22
C LEU A 191 -7.31 -4.89 -10.93
N ILE A 192 -8.38 -4.10 -11.04
CA ILE A 192 -9.02 -3.48 -9.87
C ILE A 192 -9.61 -4.56 -8.95
N CYS A 193 -10.23 -5.60 -9.50
CA CYS A 193 -10.73 -6.70 -8.69
C CYS A 193 -9.61 -7.47 -7.99
N TYR A 194 -8.48 -7.71 -8.66
CA TYR A 194 -7.31 -8.30 -8.01
C TYR A 194 -6.78 -7.42 -6.89
N LEU A 195 -6.71 -6.11 -7.10
CA LEU A 195 -6.27 -5.17 -6.08
C LEU A 195 -7.23 -5.11 -4.89
N LYS A 196 -8.55 -5.14 -5.14
CA LYS A 196 -9.58 -5.28 -4.10
C LYS A 196 -9.36 -6.53 -3.26
N TYR A 197 -9.07 -7.68 -3.90
CA TYR A 197 -8.79 -8.91 -3.15
C TYR A 197 -7.46 -8.90 -2.41
N PHE A 198 -6.45 -8.21 -2.94
CA PHE A 198 -5.17 -8.03 -2.26
C PHE A 198 -5.33 -7.25 -0.93
N TYR A 199 -6.23 -6.27 -0.87
CA TYR A 199 -6.55 -5.49 0.33
C TYR A 199 -7.86 -5.90 1.03
N GLU A 200 -8.40 -7.09 0.74
CA GLU A 200 -9.75 -7.49 1.19
C GLU A 200 -9.89 -7.44 2.72
N ASP A 201 -8.87 -7.86 3.45
CA ASP A 201 -8.89 -7.88 4.92
C ASP A 201 -8.85 -6.47 5.50
N ASP A 202 -8.12 -5.54 4.88
CA ASP A 202 -8.10 -4.13 5.29
C ASP A 202 -9.47 -3.48 5.06
N PHE A 203 -10.12 -3.79 3.93
CA PHE A 203 -11.44 -3.26 3.60
C PHE A 203 -12.47 -3.70 4.65
N LYS A 204 -12.40 -4.96 5.07
CA LYS A 204 -13.26 -5.50 6.14
C LYS A 204 -12.92 -4.92 7.51
N LEU A 205 -11.63 -4.78 7.83
CA LEU A 205 -11.18 -4.34 9.14
C LEU A 205 -11.53 -2.87 9.42
N PHE A 206 -11.51 -2.02 8.39
CA PHE A 206 -11.69 -0.57 8.52
C PHE A 206 -12.95 -0.03 7.85
N ASP A 207 -13.84 -0.92 7.40
CA ASP A 207 -15.09 -0.59 6.74
C ASP A 207 -14.87 0.39 5.56
N TYR A 208 -14.04 -0.05 4.62
CA TYR A 208 -13.77 0.66 3.38
C TYR A 208 -14.45 -0.05 2.21
N ARG A 209 -14.91 0.74 1.23
CA ARG A 209 -15.62 0.23 0.06
C ARG A 209 -14.85 0.54 -1.20
N LEU A 210 -14.90 -0.37 -2.18
CA LEU A 210 -14.20 -0.20 -3.45
C LEU A 210 -14.65 1.09 -4.16
N GLU A 211 -15.96 1.35 -4.09
CA GLU A 211 -16.65 2.46 -4.73
C GLU A 211 -16.12 3.82 -4.28
N ASP A 212 -15.51 3.92 -3.10
CA ASP A 212 -14.98 5.17 -2.57
C ASP A 212 -13.83 5.74 -3.43
N TYR A 213 -13.17 4.89 -4.25
CA TYR A 213 -12.09 5.25 -5.18
C TYR A 213 -12.36 4.90 -6.65
N LEU A 214 -13.61 4.56 -6.98
CA LEU A 214 -14.05 4.52 -8.37
C LEU A 214 -14.65 5.88 -8.77
N THR A 215 -14.59 6.19 -10.08
CA THR A 215 -15.34 7.31 -10.64
C THR A 215 -16.83 6.98 -10.63
N ASN A 216 -17.70 7.97 -10.46
CA ASN A 216 -19.14 7.77 -10.22
C ASN A 216 -19.84 6.98 -11.35
N GLU A 217 -19.30 7.03 -12.57
CA GLU A 217 -19.83 6.33 -13.75
C GLU A 217 -19.40 4.86 -13.82
N ARG A 218 -18.40 4.45 -13.02
CA ARG A 218 -17.75 3.15 -13.15
C ARG A 218 -18.14 2.22 -12.02
N THR A 219 -19.09 1.33 -12.31
CA THR A 219 -19.44 0.22 -11.42
C THR A 219 -18.63 -1.03 -11.77
N ILE A 220 -17.95 -1.63 -10.78
CA ILE A 220 -17.13 -2.84 -10.99
C ILE A 220 -17.65 -3.96 -10.09
N GLN A 221 -18.02 -5.08 -10.73
CA GLN A 221 -18.46 -6.28 -10.03
C GLN A 221 -17.33 -7.31 -9.99
N CYS A 222 -16.81 -7.57 -8.78
CA CYS A 222 -15.75 -8.55 -8.58
C CYS A 222 -16.33 -9.90 -8.15
N SER A 223 -16.32 -10.85 -9.08
CA SER A 223 -16.84 -12.21 -8.89
C SER A 223 -15.84 -13.18 -8.25
N SER A 224 -16.33 -14.32 -7.78
CA SER A 224 -15.51 -15.42 -7.24
C SER A 224 -14.45 -15.94 -8.22
N SER A 225 -14.70 -15.87 -9.54
CA SER A 225 -13.70 -16.28 -10.54
C SER A 225 -12.48 -15.37 -10.53
N HIS A 226 -12.65 -14.05 -10.41
CA HIS A 226 -11.55 -13.12 -10.23
C HIS A 226 -10.73 -13.46 -8.98
N LYS A 227 -11.40 -13.78 -7.87
CA LYS A 227 -10.72 -14.16 -6.62
C LYS A 227 -9.90 -15.43 -6.77
N GLN A 228 -10.45 -16.44 -7.46
CA GLN A 228 -9.75 -17.70 -7.70
C GLN A 228 -8.54 -17.51 -8.62
N THR A 229 -8.69 -16.74 -9.70
CA THR A 229 -7.58 -16.44 -10.62
C THR A 229 -6.49 -15.64 -9.92
N PHE A 230 -6.86 -14.65 -9.10
CA PHE A 230 -5.92 -13.90 -8.29
C PHE A 230 -5.08 -14.83 -7.41
N ARG A 231 -5.73 -15.71 -6.62
CA ARG A 231 -5.06 -16.68 -5.75
C ARG A 231 -4.12 -17.64 -6.46
N LYS A 232 -4.28 -17.87 -7.77
CA LYS A 232 -3.37 -18.69 -8.58
C LYS A 232 -2.16 -17.91 -9.12
N LYS A 233 -2.22 -16.58 -9.14
CA LYS A 233 -1.19 -15.68 -9.71
C LYS A 233 -0.19 -15.15 -8.68
N ILE A 234 -0.53 -15.22 -7.39
CA ILE A 234 0.32 -14.89 -6.24
C ILE A 234 0.96 -16.16 -5.71
#